data_AF-A0A2S0KZI5-F1
#
_entry.id   AF-A0A2S0KZI5-F1
#
_cell.length_a   1.000
_cell.length_b   1.000
_cell.length_c   1.000
_cell.angle_alpha   90.00
_cell.angle_beta   90.00
_cell.angle_gamma   90.00
#
_symmetry.space_group_name_H-M   'P 1'
#
loop_
_entity.id
_entity.type
_entity.pdbx_description
1 polymer ?
#
loop_
_entity_poly.entity_id
_entity_poly.type
_entity_poly.pdbx_seq_one_letter_code
_entity_poly.pdbx_strand_id
1 'polypeptide(L)'
;MRLEHRISLAGELFRQARRSRREHAPAKDGRRRILVIRLDRIGDFALYLPFAAALRRAFPPESCHITLLGNTLWMPLARRMLDFDRFIELDPQRFLSDAVLRRTLLDEVAAMRCDLLLQPRFHRELLLEDLIAMAAAAPESLAFSGTTRHIRKRRLLRPWNRPYGRLLDAAPLHDAHELVKNRCFLDSAAPGGEPVPNPWRKRPPLPAALADLAGCTVILPGGGTPGLSWPAAGFGALAAQASRRGLPVAVAGTKAERKTAENRKTCLFFRRKQVILFQLYGEESPASA
;
A
#
# COMPACT_ATOMS: atom_id res chain seq x y z
N MET A 1 -4.31 15.19 17.19
CA MET A 1 -3.23 14.30 17.67
C MET A 1 -2.89 14.69 19.11
N ARG A 2 -2.88 13.73 20.05
CA ARG A 2 -2.61 14.00 21.48
C ARG A 2 -1.19 14.57 21.68
N LEU A 3 -0.99 15.40 22.70
CA LEU A 3 0.27 16.10 22.97
C LEU A 3 1.45 15.13 23.14
N GLU A 4 1.23 14.02 23.85
CA GLU A 4 2.21 12.95 24.07
C GLU A 4 2.74 12.35 22.77
N HIS A 5 1.87 12.14 21.78
CA HIS A 5 2.27 11.60 20.48
C HIS A 5 3.18 12.59 19.73
N ARG A 6 2.91 13.90 19.85
CA ARG A 6 3.74 14.95 19.22
C ARG A 6 5.13 15.00 19.84
N ILE A 7 5.22 14.89 21.17
CA ILE A 7 6.50 14.87 21.90
C ILE A 7 7.31 13.65 21.47
N SER A 8 6.67 12.48 21.42
CA SER A 8 7.35 11.25 21.02
C SER A 8 7.81 11.27 19.55
N LEU A 9 7.01 11.81 18.63
CA LEU A 9 7.41 11.98 17.22
C LEU A 9 8.58 12.95 17.07
N ALA A 10 8.59 14.06 17.83
CA ALA A 10 9.73 14.97 17.85
C ALA A 10 10.99 14.27 18.38
N GLY A 11 10.88 13.51 19.47
CA GLY A 11 11.98 12.73 20.03
C GLY A 11 12.54 11.70 19.04
N GLU A 12 11.68 10.99 18.30
CA GLU A 12 12.12 10.10 17.22
C GLU A 12 12.79 10.88 16.10
N LEU A 13 12.22 12.00 15.64
CA LEU A 13 12.84 12.83 14.62
C LEU A 13 14.25 13.27 15.01
N PHE A 14 14.45 13.75 16.24
CA PHE A 14 15.77 14.12 16.75
C PHE A 14 16.73 12.94 16.76
N ARG A 15 16.27 11.76 17.17
CA ARG A 15 17.08 10.56 17.23
C ARG A 15 17.50 10.08 15.83
N GLN A 16 16.57 10.04 14.89
CA GLN A 16 16.83 9.59 13.53
C GLN A 16 17.68 10.61 12.76
N ALA A 17 17.48 11.92 12.97
CA ALA A 17 18.29 12.96 12.35
C ALA A 17 19.77 12.92 12.77
N ARG A 18 20.10 12.33 13.93
CA ARG A 18 21.48 12.12 14.38
C ARG A 18 22.13 10.86 13.80
N ARG A 19 21.39 9.98 13.13
CA ARG A 19 21.97 8.80 12.48
C ARG A 19 22.70 9.26 11.20
N SER A 20 24.00 9.03 11.14
CA SER A 20 24.78 9.20 9.92
C SER A 20 24.41 8.12 8.90
N ARG A 21 24.48 8.45 7.60
CA ARG A 21 24.53 7.41 6.56
C ARG A 21 25.76 6.56 6.84
N ARG A 22 25.56 5.27 7.07
CA ARG A 22 26.64 4.36 7.43
C ARG A 22 27.32 3.86 6.16
N GLU A 23 28.65 3.88 6.15
CA GLU A 23 29.43 3.02 5.25
C GLU A 23 29.06 1.57 5.57
N HIS A 24 28.45 0.88 4.61
CA HIS A 24 27.94 -0.47 4.78
C HIS A 24 28.97 -1.49 4.31
N ALA A 25 29.35 -2.39 5.21
CA ALA A 25 29.93 -3.66 4.80
C ALA A 25 28.85 -4.51 4.12
N PRO A 26 29.14 -5.19 3.01
CA PRO A 26 28.18 -5.99 2.27
C PRO A 26 27.55 -7.07 3.16
N ALA A 27 26.29 -7.42 2.87
CA ALA A 27 25.60 -8.48 3.58
C ALA A 27 26.36 -9.81 3.47
N LYS A 28 26.28 -10.66 4.50
CA LYS A 28 26.99 -11.95 4.55
C LYS A 28 26.67 -12.88 3.37
N ASP A 29 25.48 -12.77 2.79
CA ASP A 29 25.06 -13.55 1.63
C ASP A 29 25.35 -12.87 0.29
N GLY A 30 26.09 -11.75 0.29
CA GLY A 30 26.46 -10.99 -0.91
C GLY A 30 25.31 -10.30 -1.62
N ARG A 31 24.05 -10.48 -1.18
CA ARG A 31 22.88 -9.90 -1.83
C ARG A 31 22.64 -8.48 -1.36
N ARG A 32 22.34 -7.61 -2.33
CA ARG A 32 21.96 -6.22 -2.09
C ARG A 32 20.61 -6.15 -1.37
N ARG A 33 20.54 -5.41 -0.27
CA ARG A 33 19.33 -5.22 0.55
C ARG A 33 18.55 -4.01 0.07
N ILE A 34 17.35 -4.24 -0.43
CA ILE A 34 16.49 -3.19 -0.98
C ILE A 34 15.24 -3.04 -0.11
N LEU A 35 14.96 -1.82 0.34
CA LEU A 35 13.72 -1.48 1.04
C LEU A 35 12.81 -0.67 0.12
N VAL A 36 11.60 -1.18 -0.13
CA VAL A 36 10.54 -0.46 -0.83
C VAL A 36 9.50 0.00 0.19
N ILE A 37 9.20 1.30 0.25
CA ILE A 37 8.20 1.85 1.17
C ILE A 37 6.94 2.21 0.40
N ARG A 38 5.79 1.66 0.78
CA ARG A 38 4.47 2.02 0.21
C ARG A 38 3.40 1.93 1.30
N LEU A 39 2.78 3.06 1.65
CA LEU A 39 1.82 3.13 2.77
C LEU A 39 0.47 3.71 2.38
N ASP A 40 0.25 3.91 1.08
CA ASP A 40 -1.00 4.38 0.50
C ASP A 40 -2.13 3.35 0.58
N ARG A 41 -3.32 3.73 0.10
CA ARG A 41 -4.53 2.92 0.16
C ARG A 41 -4.56 1.91 -0.99
N ILE A 42 -5.52 0.99 -0.95
CA ILE A 42 -5.61 -0.12 -1.90
C ILE A 42 -5.68 0.30 -3.37
N GLY A 43 -6.29 1.45 -3.69
CA GLY A 43 -6.35 1.97 -5.06
C GLY A 43 -4.98 2.36 -5.60
N ASP A 44 -4.20 3.09 -4.80
CA ASP A 44 -2.84 3.50 -5.16
C ASP A 44 -1.90 2.27 -5.29
N PHE A 45 -2.08 1.27 -4.41
CA PHE A 45 -1.37 0.01 -4.51
C PHE A 45 -1.70 -0.74 -5.81
N ALA A 46 -2.99 -0.82 -6.19
CA ALA A 46 -3.40 -1.47 -7.43
C ALA A 46 -2.77 -0.81 -8.67
N LEU A 47 -2.67 0.51 -8.70
CA LEU A 47 -2.02 1.25 -9.78
C LEU A 47 -0.49 1.06 -9.79
N TYR A 48 0.12 0.87 -8.63
CA TYR A 48 1.56 0.62 -8.49
C TYR A 48 1.97 -0.81 -8.80
N LEU A 49 1.08 -1.76 -8.61
CA LEU A 49 1.38 -3.19 -8.63
C LEU A 49 2.16 -3.66 -9.87
N PRO A 50 1.83 -3.22 -11.11
CA PRO A 50 2.62 -3.57 -12.29
C PRO A 50 4.08 -3.11 -12.22
N PHE A 51 4.32 -1.95 -11.61
CA PHE A 51 5.65 -1.36 -11.45
C PHE A 51 6.43 -2.04 -10.32
N ALA A 52 5.76 -2.41 -9.23
CA ALA A 52 6.36 -3.20 -8.16
C ALA A 52 6.87 -4.56 -8.68
N ALA A 53 6.09 -5.23 -9.53
CA ALA A 53 6.52 -6.47 -10.17
C ALA A 53 7.67 -6.26 -11.17
N ALA A 54 7.69 -5.12 -11.87
CA ALA A 54 8.82 -4.75 -12.73
C ALA A 54 10.11 -4.53 -11.92
N LEU A 55 10.03 -3.96 -10.71
CA LEU A 55 11.19 -3.83 -9.83
C LEU A 55 11.79 -5.20 -9.49
N ARG A 56 10.98 -6.23 -9.22
CA ARG A 56 11.53 -7.58 -9.02
C ARG A 56 12.29 -8.08 -10.26
N ARG A 57 11.77 -7.87 -11.46
CA ARG A 57 12.48 -8.28 -12.69
C ARG A 57 13.83 -7.58 -12.84
N ALA A 58 13.90 -6.31 -12.45
CA ALA A 58 15.13 -5.52 -12.49
C ALA A 58 16.11 -5.84 -11.34
N PHE A 59 15.60 -6.32 -10.21
CA PHE A 59 16.36 -6.69 -9.01
C PHE A 59 16.15 -8.18 -8.70
N PRO A 60 16.84 -9.07 -9.44
CA PRO A 60 16.56 -10.49 -9.40
C PRO A 60 17.00 -11.13 -8.06
N PRO A 61 16.32 -12.19 -7.58
CA PRO A 61 16.49 -12.74 -6.23
C PRO A 61 17.89 -13.32 -5.95
N GLU A 62 18.63 -13.65 -6.99
CA GLU A 62 20.01 -14.16 -6.94
C GLU A 62 20.99 -13.08 -6.45
N SER A 63 20.73 -11.81 -6.75
CA SER A 63 21.61 -10.70 -6.40
C SER A 63 21.01 -9.72 -5.39
N CYS A 64 19.68 -9.75 -5.22
CA CYS A 64 18.96 -8.76 -4.43
C CYS A 64 17.93 -9.40 -3.50
N HIS A 65 17.83 -8.87 -2.28
CA HIS A 65 16.76 -9.15 -1.34
C HIS A 65 15.88 -7.90 -1.19
N ILE A 66 14.61 -7.99 -1.58
CA ILE A 66 13.65 -6.88 -1.49
C ILE A 66 12.69 -7.10 -0.33
N THR A 67 12.69 -6.14 0.59
CA THR A 67 11.68 -5.98 1.64
C THR A 67 10.65 -4.94 1.22
N LEU A 68 9.36 -5.31 1.19
CA LEU A 68 8.25 -4.37 1.07
C LEU A 68 7.76 -3.97 2.46
N LEU A 69 7.89 -2.70 2.81
CA LEU A 69 7.19 -2.10 3.94
C LEU A 69 5.88 -1.51 3.41
N GLY A 70 4.78 -2.19 3.71
CA GLY A 70 3.47 -2.02 3.09
C GLY A 70 2.36 -1.69 4.08
N ASN A 71 1.27 -1.09 3.59
CA ASN A 71 0.08 -0.86 4.41
C ASN A 71 -0.60 -2.20 4.76
N THR A 72 -0.95 -2.40 6.04
CA THR A 72 -1.72 -3.57 6.50
C THR A 72 -2.99 -3.80 5.67
N LEU A 73 -3.62 -2.72 5.17
CA LEU A 73 -4.84 -2.76 4.37
C LEU A 73 -4.75 -3.65 3.12
N TRP A 74 -3.59 -3.71 2.47
CA TRP A 74 -3.42 -4.44 1.21
C TRP A 74 -2.29 -5.46 1.23
N MET A 75 -1.51 -5.57 2.31
CA MET A 75 -0.40 -6.52 2.39
C MET A 75 -0.80 -7.98 2.10
N PRO A 76 -1.95 -8.50 2.57
CA PRO A 76 -2.38 -9.85 2.21
C PRO A 76 -2.47 -10.08 0.69
N LEU A 77 -2.82 -9.05 -0.08
CA LEU A 77 -2.83 -9.11 -1.54
C LEU A 77 -1.41 -9.07 -2.11
N ALA A 78 -0.56 -8.16 -1.61
CA ALA A 78 0.83 -8.04 -2.04
C ALA A 78 1.61 -9.35 -1.91
N ARG A 79 1.48 -10.08 -0.80
CA ARG A 79 2.14 -11.39 -0.58
C ARG A 79 1.83 -12.42 -1.66
N ARG A 80 0.67 -12.31 -2.32
CA ARG A 80 0.20 -13.27 -3.33
C ARG A 80 0.53 -12.82 -4.75
N MET A 81 0.67 -11.51 -4.94
CA MET A 81 0.86 -10.88 -6.24
C MET A 81 2.29 -10.43 -6.50
N LEU A 82 3.14 -10.33 -5.49
CA LEU A 82 4.51 -9.84 -5.67
C LEU A 82 5.51 -10.91 -5.30
N ASP A 83 6.57 -11.00 -6.10
CA ASP A 83 7.71 -11.86 -5.83
C ASP A 83 8.80 -11.19 -5.00
N PHE A 84 8.43 -10.75 -3.80
CA PHE A 84 9.37 -10.11 -2.87
C PHE A 84 9.76 -11.05 -1.73
N ASP A 85 10.92 -10.82 -1.14
CA ASP A 85 11.52 -11.75 -0.17
C ASP A 85 10.92 -11.58 1.23
N ARG A 86 10.62 -10.34 1.62
CA ARG A 86 10.14 -10.00 2.96
C ARG A 86 9.04 -8.95 2.88
N PHE A 87 8.05 -9.08 3.77
CA PHE A 87 6.92 -8.16 3.88
C PHE A 87 6.80 -7.67 5.33
N ILE A 88 6.92 -6.36 5.53
CA ILE A 88 6.73 -5.69 6.82
C ILE A 88 5.43 -4.90 6.74
N GLU A 89 4.47 -5.26 7.59
CA GLU A 89 3.17 -4.62 7.64
C GLU A 89 3.18 -3.41 8.58
N LEU A 90 2.55 -2.32 8.13
CA LEU A 90 2.36 -1.14 8.95
C LEU A 90 0.98 -0.54 8.76
N ASP A 91 0.30 -0.25 9.86
CA ASP A 91 -0.82 0.68 9.88
C ASP A 91 -0.27 2.11 10.07
N PRO A 92 -0.44 3.02 9.09
CA PRO A 92 0.06 4.40 9.20
C PRO A 92 -0.49 5.17 10.40
N GLN A 93 -1.75 4.94 10.79
CA GLN A 93 -2.34 5.61 11.94
C GLN A 93 -1.73 5.12 13.24
N ARG A 94 -1.52 3.80 13.37
CA ARG A 94 -0.83 3.23 14.54
C ARG A 94 0.61 3.71 14.61
N PHE A 95 1.32 3.82 13.50
CA PHE A 95 2.67 4.38 13.49
C PHE A 95 2.73 5.79 14.09
N LEU A 96 1.75 6.64 13.78
CA LEU A 96 1.70 8.02 14.26
C LEU A 96 1.22 8.12 15.72
N SER A 97 0.36 7.21 16.17
CA SER A 97 -0.24 7.26 17.51
C SER A 97 0.50 6.44 18.56
N ASP A 98 1.12 5.32 18.20
CA ASP A 98 1.75 4.37 19.11
C ASP A 98 3.29 4.53 19.08
N ALA A 99 3.83 5.08 20.17
CA ALA A 99 5.26 5.34 20.29
C ALA A 99 6.10 4.06 20.37
N VAL A 100 5.60 3.01 21.02
CA VAL A 100 6.32 1.76 21.19
C VAL A 100 6.39 1.03 19.86
N LEU A 101 5.25 0.90 19.16
CA LEU A 101 5.20 0.31 17.83
C LEU A 101 6.13 1.06 16.86
N ARG A 102 6.06 2.40 16.83
CA ARG A 102 6.95 3.22 16.00
C ARG A 102 8.41 2.95 16.31
N ARG A 103 8.77 2.92 17.59
CA ARG A 103 10.15 2.68 18.04
C ARG A 103 10.66 1.34 17.55
N THR A 104 9.89 0.28 17.80
CA THR A 104 10.21 -1.09 17.40
C THR A 104 10.40 -1.19 15.89
N LEU A 105 9.49 -0.62 15.10
CA LEU A 105 9.60 -0.62 13.64
C LEU A 105 10.86 0.11 13.16
N LEU A 106 11.16 1.30 13.70
CA LEU A 106 12.32 2.08 13.28
C LEU A 106 13.65 1.40 13.65
N ASP A 107 13.68 0.64 14.76
CA ASP A 107 14.84 -0.16 15.13
C ASP A 107 14.98 -1.41 14.26
N GLU A 108 13.87 -2.07 13.92
CA GLU A 108 13.85 -3.16 12.94
C GLU A 108 14.36 -2.71 11.56
N VAL A 109 13.84 -1.57 11.06
CA VAL A 109 14.27 -0.99 9.77
C VAL A 109 15.76 -0.66 9.76
N ALA A 110 16.27 -0.11 10.85
CA ALA A 110 17.70 0.19 10.97
C ALA A 110 18.57 -1.07 11.05
N ALA A 111 18.07 -2.12 11.70
CA ALA A 111 18.76 -3.40 11.81
C ALA A 111 18.85 -4.13 10.46
N MET A 112 17.92 -3.88 9.52
CA MET A 112 17.95 -4.48 8.18
C MET A 112 19.14 -4.06 7.32
N ARG A 113 19.81 -2.94 7.65
CA ARG A 113 21.04 -2.53 6.95
C ARG A 113 20.85 -2.46 5.42
N CYS A 114 19.86 -1.67 4.99
CA CYS A 114 19.47 -1.58 3.58
C CYS A 114 20.51 -0.81 2.77
N ASP A 115 20.89 -1.34 1.61
CA ASP A 115 21.81 -0.70 0.66
C ASP A 115 21.08 0.30 -0.24
N LEU A 116 19.85 -0.01 -0.61
CA LEU A 116 19.01 0.82 -1.47
C LEU A 116 17.63 1.01 -0.85
N LEU A 117 17.19 2.26 -0.74
CA LEU A 117 15.81 2.61 -0.41
C LEU A 117 15.07 3.16 -1.63
N LEU A 118 13.93 2.55 -1.94
CA LEU A 118 13.01 3.02 -2.98
C LEU A 118 11.74 3.53 -2.31
N GLN A 119 11.43 4.80 -2.53
CA GLN A 119 10.21 5.44 -2.08
C GLN A 119 9.38 5.94 -3.28
N PRO A 120 8.56 5.07 -3.90
CA PRO A 120 7.83 5.38 -5.12
C PRO A 120 6.65 6.31 -4.91
N ARG A 121 6.18 6.53 -3.67
CA ARG A 121 4.98 7.33 -3.41
C ARG A 121 5.25 8.79 -3.77
N PHE A 122 4.48 9.31 -4.72
CA PHE A 122 4.62 10.69 -5.21
C PHE A 122 4.35 11.74 -4.12
N HIS A 123 3.22 11.61 -3.43
CA HIS A 123 2.89 12.44 -2.28
C HIS A 123 3.31 11.73 -0.98
N ARG A 124 4.55 11.98 -0.53
CA ARG A 124 5.01 11.49 0.78
C ARG A 124 4.25 12.14 1.93
N GLU A 125 4.01 11.37 2.99
CA GLU A 125 3.48 11.84 4.25
C GLU A 125 4.64 12.17 5.19
N LEU A 126 4.69 13.44 5.61
CA LEU A 126 5.73 13.90 6.53
C LEU A 126 5.63 13.15 7.85
N LEU A 127 6.77 12.88 8.49
CA LEU A 127 6.88 12.09 9.72
C LEU A 127 6.39 10.64 9.64
N LEU A 128 5.96 10.17 8.48
CA LEU A 128 5.66 8.75 8.26
C LEU A 128 6.80 8.13 7.46
N GLU A 129 6.82 8.30 6.14
CA GLU A 129 7.84 7.63 5.33
C GLU A 129 9.21 8.28 5.47
N ASP A 130 9.26 9.58 5.75
CA ASP A 130 10.53 10.27 5.97
C ASP A 130 11.24 9.78 7.25
N LEU A 131 10.49 9.47 8.33
CA LEU A 131 11.10 8.88 9.53
C LEU A 131 11.62 7.46 9.27
N ILE A 132 10.87 6.67 8.50
CA ILE A 132 11.30 5.33 8.09
C ILE A 132 12.56 5.43 7.22
N ALA A 133 12.61 6.37 6.28
CA ALA A 133 13.78 6.58 5.43
C ALA A 133 15.01 7.05 6.23
N MET A 134 14.82 7.93 7.21
CA MET A 134 15.91 8.32 8.13
C MET A 134 16.41 7.13 8.96
N ALA A 135 15.52 6.25 9.42
CA ALA A 135 15.91 5.07 10.18
C ALA A 135 16.64 4.03 9.32
N ALA A 136 16.22 3.85 8.07
CA ALA A 136 16.90 2.98 7.12
C ALA A 136 18.32 3.48 6.83
N ALA A 137 18.50 4.81 6.71
CA ALA A 137 19.77 5.48 6.45
C ALA A 137 20.58 4.84 5.30
N ALA A 138 19.86 4.38 4.26
CA ALA A 138 20.45 3.66 3.14
C ALA A 138 21.43 4.57 2.38
N PRO A 139 22.62 4.05 1.98
CA PRO A 139 23.62 4.84 1.24
C PRO A 139 23.07 5.32 -0.10
N GLU A 140 22.32 4.47 -0.79
CA GLU A 140 21.55 4.83 -1.97
C GLU A 140 20.07 4.92 -1.65
N SER A 141 19.41 5.94 -2.20
CA SER A 141 17.98 6.10 -2.05
C SER A 141 17.38 6.95 -3.15
N LEU A 142 16.15 6.59 -3.56
CA LEU A 142 15.40 7.25 -4.61
C LEU A 142 13.99 7.58 -4.10
N ALA A 143 13.59 8.84 -4.26
CA ALA A 143 12.24 9.32 -3.98
C ALA A 143 11.86 10.45 -4.96
N PHE A 144 10.58 10.82 -5.00
CA PHE A 144 10.20 12.12 -5.56
C PHE A 144 10.70 13.27 -4.69
N SER A 145 10.77 14.50 -5.18
CA SER A 145 10.93 15.68 -4.35
C SER A 145 9.64 15.93 -3.57
N GLY A 146 9.73 16.46 -2.35
CA GLY A 146 8.53 16.78 -1.57
C GLY A 146 7.55 17.67 -2.35
N THR A 147 6.25 17.44 -2.17
CA THR A 147 5.19 18.23 -2.80
C THR A 147 4.63 19.27 -1.84
N THR A 148 3.90 20.25 -2.35
CA THR A 148 3.26 21.31 -1.54
C THR A 148 2.01 20.86 -0.79
N ARG A 149 1.68 19.56 -0.84
CA ARG A 149 0.50 18.95 -0.20
C ARG A 149 0.46 19.22 1.31
N HIS A 150 1.58 19.03 1.99
CA HIS A 150 1.70 19.23 3.45
C HIS A 150 2.32 20.57 3.83
N ILE A 151 3.27 21.04 3.01
CA ILE A 151 3.97 22.30 3.26
C ILE A 151 3.94 23.16 2.00
N ARG A 152 3.17 24.25 2.04
CA ARG A 152 3.03 25.19 0.92
C ARG A 152 4.34 25.84 0.48
N LYS A 153 5.26 26.12 1.42
CA LYS A 153 6.53 26.79 1.14
C LYS A 153 7.62 25.77 0.80
N ARG A 154 7.99 25.62 -0.48
CA ARG A 154 9.00 24.65 -0.96
C ARG A 154 10.31 24.65 -0.16
N ARG A 155 10.79 25.82 0.30
CA ARG A 155 12.02 25.92 1.13
C ARG A 155 11.98 25.09 2.41
N LEU A 156 10.79 24.91 3.00
CA LEU A 156 10.59 24.13 4.23
C LEU A 156 10.54 22.61 3.97
N LEU A 157 10.56 22.17 2.71
CA LEU A 157 10.67 20.76 2.33
C LEU A 157 12.10 20.22 2.43
N ARG A 158 13.10 21.11 2.47
CA ARG A 158 14.52 20.73 2.49
C ARG A 158 14.87 19.67 3.55
N PRO A 159 14.47 19.80 4.83
CA PRO A 159 14.80 18.80 5.85
C PRO A 159 14.23 17.41 5.55
N TRP A 160 13.05 17.36 4.94
CA TRP A 160 12.32 16.13 4.58
C TRP A 160 12.85 15.46 3.31
N ASN A 161 13.68 16.17 2.54
CA ASN A 161 14.36 15.66 1.36
C ASN A 161 15.74 15.08 1.71
N ARG A 162 16.36 15.48 2.82
CA ARG A 162 17.71 15.04 3.25
C ARG A 162 17.90 13.51 3.37
N PRO A 163 16.90 12.72 3.79
CA PRO A 163 17.08 11.26 3.90
C PRO A 163 17.34 10.59 2.55
N TYR A 164 16.95 11.23 1.45
CA TYR A 164 17.02 10.66 0.11
C TYR A 164 18.26 11.18 -0.64
N GLY A 165 19.00 10.28 -1.29
CA GLY A 165 20.20 10.59 -2.07
C GLY A 165 19.86 11.15 -3.45
N ARG A 166 18.89 10.55 -4.12
CA ARG A 166 18.41 10.97 -5.44
C ARG A 166 16.93 11.33 -5.35
N LEU A 167 16.61 12.53 -5.86
CA LEU A 167 15.25 13.08 -5.83
C LEU A 167 14.79 13.36 -7.26
N LEU A 168 13.68 12.74 -7.67
CA LEU A 168 13.01 13.05 -8.93
C LEU A 168 12.18 14.31 -8.77
N ASP A 169 12.27 15.27 -9.69
CA ASP A 169 11.46 16.48 -9.55
C ASP A 169 9.97 16.15 -9.70
N ALA A 170 9.20 16.42 -8.64
CA ALA A 170 7.77 16.19 -8.63
C ALA A 170 7.00 17.28 -9.38
N ALA A 171 7.58 18.48 -9.59
CA ALA A 171 6.85 19.61 -10.17
C ALA A 171 6.24 19.33 -11.55
N PRO A 172 6.95 18.72 -12.52
CA PRO A 172 6.39 18.45 -13.85
C PRO A 172 5.28 17.39 -13.86
N LEU A 173 5.19 16.59 -12.80
CA LEU A 173 4.26 15.47 -12.69
C LEU A 173 3.08 15.78 -11.77
N HIS A 174 2.91 17.02 -11.30
CA HIS A 174 1.91 17.35 -10.30
C HIS A 174 0.50 16.86 -10.69
N ASP A 175 0.08 17.26 -11.89
CA ASP A 175 -1.24 16.95 -12.47
C ASP A 175 -1.25 15.65 -13.28
N ALA A 176 -0.12 14.94 -13.35
CA ALA A 176 -0.02 13.69 -14.07
C ALA A 176 -0.80 12.57 -13.36
N HIS A 177 -1.31 11.63 -14.15
CA HIS A 177 -1.96 10.42 -13.62
C HIS A 177 -0.97 9.57 -12.82
N GLU A 178 -1.47 8.85 -11.82
CA GLU A 178 -0.64 8.02 -10.92
C GLU A 178 0.17 6.95 -11.68
N LEU A 179 -0.35 6.44 -12.80
CA LEU A 179 0.40 5.52 -13.67
C LEU A 179 1.63 6.19 -14.32
N VAL A 180 1.52 7.46 -14.72
CA VAL A 180 2.64 8.21 -15.29
C VAL A 180 3.70 8.48 -14.23
N LYS A 181 3.27 8.83 -13.00
CA LYS A 181 4.16 8.99 -11.84
C LYS A 181 4.91 7.69 -11.53
N ASN A 182 4.21 6.56 -11.44
CA ASN A 182 4.84 5.26 -11.19
C ASN A 182 5.77 4.84 -12.34
N ARG A 183 5.44 5.15 -13.61
CA ARG A 183 6.34 4.91 -14.75
C ARG A 183 7.62 5.71 -14.64
N CYS A 184 7.53 7.01 -14.38
CA CYS A 184 8.70 7.88 -14.20
C CYS A 184 9.61 7.38 -13.06
N PHE A 185 9.01 6.91 -11.96
CA PHE A 185 9.77 6.32 -10.87
C PHE A 185 10.48 5.04 -11.31
N LEU A 186 9.79 4.14 -12.01
CA LEU A 186 10.36 2.89 -12.54
C LEU A 186 11.52 3.18 -13.50
N ASP A 187 11.36 4.08 -14.46
CA ASP A 187 12.41 4.43 -15.42
C ASP A 187 13.68 4.93 -14.73
N SER A 188 13.52 5.61 -13.60
CA SER A 188 14.63 6.10 -12.79
C SER A 188 15.24 5.05 -11.87
N ALA A 189 14.44 4.11 -11.37
CA ALA A 189 14.87 3.06 -10.44
C ALA A 189 15.52 1.88 -11.18
N ALA A 190 14.97 1.54 -12.35
CA ALA A 190 15.32 0.40 -13.19
C ALA A 190 15.11 0.78 -14.66
N PRO A 191 16.07 1.50 -15.28
CA PRO A 191 15.99 1.87 -16.69
C PRO A 191 15.71 0.68 -17.61
N GLY A 192 14.75 0.84 -18.52
CA GLY A 192 14.31 -0.24 -19.42
C GLY A 192 13.37 -1.27 -18.77
N GLY A 193 13.01 -1.10 -17.49
CA GLY A 193 12.01 -1.93 -16.82
C GLY A 193 10.62 -1.70 -17.38
N GLU A 194 9.94 -2.78 -17.77
CA GLU A 194 8.57 -2.73 -18.27
C GLU A 194 7.55 -3.17 -17.21
N PRO A 195 6.44 -2.42 -17.00
CA PRO A 195 5.36 -2.79 -16.10
C PRO A 195 4.85 -4.19 -16.41
N VAL A 196 4.55 -4.97 -15.37
CA VAL A 196 4.03 -6.33 -15.50
C VAL A 196 2.53 -6.32 -15.25
N PRO A 197 1.67 -6.41 -16.28
CA PRO A 197 0.22 -6.38 -16.07
C PRO A 197 -0.22 -7.59 -15.25
N ASN A 198 -1.08 -7.35 -14.25
CA ASN A 198 -1.73 -8.40 -13.44
C ASN A 198 -0.76 -9.47 -12.88
N PRO A 199 0.24 -9.09 -12.05
CA PRO A 199 1.42 -9.91 -11.77
C PRO A 199 1.19 -11.06 -10.78
N TRP A 200 0.02 -11.71 -10.77
CA TRP A 200 -0.24 -12.85 -9.88
C TRP A 200 0.83 -13.93 -10.03
N ARG A 201 1.55 -14.24 -8.93
CA ARG A 201 2.42 -15.42 -8.88
C ARG A 201 1.60 -16.69 -9.14
N LYS A 202 0.47 -16.79 -8.42
CA LYS A 202 -0.53 -17.84 -8.57
C LYS A 202 -1.89 -17.23 -8.24
N ARG A 203 -2.73 -17.08 -9.26
CA ARG A 203 -4.10 -16.62 -9.05
C ARG A 203 -4.83 -17.67 -8.21
N PRO A 204 -5.46 -17.32 -7.09
CA PRO A 204 -6.33 -18.27 -6.38
C PRO A 204 -7.40 -18.84 -7.30
N PRO A 205 -7.78 -20.12 -7.12
CA PRO A 205 -9.09 -20.55 -7.57
C PRO A 205 -10.16 -19.74 -6.84
N LEU A 206 -11.30 -19.56 -7.49
CA LEU A 206 -12.48 -19.02 -6.84
C LEU A 206 -12.85 -19.96 -5.66
N PRO A 207 -13.01 -19.47 -4.42
CA PRO A 207 -13.41 -20.30 -3.29
C PRO A 207 -14.66 -21.12 -3.62
N ALA A 208 -14.76 -22.36 -3.14
CA ALA A 208 -15.90 -23.25 -3.44
C ALA A 208 -17.26 -22.61 -3.06
N ALA A 209 -17.29 -21.82 -1.98
CA ALA A 209 -18.45 -21.04 -1.57
C ALA A 209 -18.91 -19.99 -2.62
N LEU A 210 -18.06 -19.68 -3.59
CA LEU A 210 -18.30 -18.76 -4.70
C LEU A 210 -18.32 -19.47 -6.06
N ALA A 211 -18.24 -20.80 -6.11
CA ALA A 211 -18.23 -21.53 -7.38
C ALA A 211 -19.50 -21.24 -8.21
N ASP A 212 -20.65 -21.12 -7.55
CA ASP A 212 -21.94 -20.76 -8.16
C ASP A 212 -22.02 -19.30 -8.64
N LEU A 213 -20.99 -18.48 -8.36
CA LEU A 213 -20.88 -17.08 -8.81
C LEU A 213 -20.09 -16.93 -10.11
N ALA A 214 -19.71 -18.02 -10.76
CA ALA A 214 -19.13 -17.96 -12.11
C ALA A 214 -20.11 -17.25 -13.07
N GLY A 215 -19.65 -16.19 -13.73
CA GLY A 215 -20.49 -15.37 -14.62
C GLY A 215 -21.42 -14.38 -13.90
N CYS A 216 -21.26 -14.16 -12.59
CA CYS A 216 -22.04 -13.16 -11.87
C CYS A 216 -21.59 -11.72 -12.16
N THR A 217 -22.53 -10.79 -11.99
CA THR A 217 -22.27 -9.36 -11.86
C THR A 217 -21.85 -9.04 -10.43
N VAL A 218 -20.69 -8.42 -10.26
CA VAL A 218 -20.20 -7.99 -8.94
C VAL A 218 -20.47 -6.50 -8.74
N ILE A 219 -21.16 -6.15 -7.66
CA ILE A 219 -21.40 -4.77 -7.25
C ILE A 219 -20.54 -4.45 -6.02
N LEU A 220 -19.79 -3.35 -6.11
CA LEU A 220 -18.94 -2.81 -5.04
C LEU A 220 -19.51 -1.46 -4.59
N PRO A 221 -20.40 -1.43 -3.57
CA PRO A 221 -21.08 -0.20 -3.16
C PRO A 221 -20.20 0.71 -2.30
N GLY A 222 -19.07 0.19 -1.81
CA GLY A 222 -18.14 0.90 -0.95
C GLY A 222 -17.34 1.98 -1.66
N GLY A 223 -17.11 3.09 -0.97
CA GLY A 223 -16.19 4.14 -1.38
C GLY A 223 -15.29 4.56 -0.23
N GLY A 224 -14.00 4.79 -0.52
CA GLY A 224 -13.02 5.21 0.49
C GLY A 224 -13.19 6.65 0.98
N THR A 225 -14.12 7.41 0.41
CA THR A 225 -14.43 8.80 0.76
C THR A 225 -15.93 8.94 1.02
N PRO A 226 -16.34 9.36 2.23
CA PRO A 226 -17.74 9.63 2.53
C PRO A 226 -18.34 10.62 1.51
N GLY A 227 -19.51 10.31 0.97
CA GLY A 227 -20.22 11.18 0.02
C GLY A 227 -19.82 11.02 -1.45
N LEU A 228 -18.77 10.26 -1.78
CA LEU A 228 -18.44 9.89 -3.18
C LEU A 228 -19.04 8.54 -3.60
N SER A 229 -19.77 7.87 -2.71
CA SER A 229 -20.47 6.62 -3.04
C SER A 229 -21.86 6.94 -3.60
N TRP A 230 -22.25 6.22 -4.65
CA TRP A 230 -23.60 6.31 -5.18
C TRP A 230 -24.63 5.89 -4.10
N PRO A 231 -25.82 6.51 -4.03
CA PRO A 231 -26.81 6.15 -3.02
C PRO A 231 -27.17 4.67 -3.07
N ALA A 232 -27.39 4.06 -1.90
CA ALA A 232 -27.70 2.64 -1.77
C ALA A 232 -28.86 2.21 -2.68
N ALA A 233 -29.93 3.02 -2.76
CA ALA A 233 -31.09 2.74 -3.60
C ALA A 233 -30.74 2.54 -5.09
N GLY A 234 -29.73 3.28 -5.58
CA GLY A 234 -29.22 3.10 -6.94
C GLY A 234 -28.63 1.71 -7.15
N PHE A 235 -27.72 1.28 -6.26
CA PHE A 235 -27.11 -0.04 -6.36
C PHE A 235 -28.15 -1.16 -6.33
N GLY A 236 -29.21 -1.00 -5.53
CA GLY A 236 -30.34 -1.94 -5.48
C GLY A 236 -31.14 -1.99 -6.79
N ALA A 237 -31.41 -0.83 -7.40
CA ALA A 237 -32.09 -0.78 -8.69
C ALA A 237 -31.26 -1.45 -9.80
N LEU A 238 -29.94 -1.23 -9.79
CA LEU A 238 -29.01 -1.88 -10.73
C LEU A 238 -28.99 -3.40 -10.53
N ALA A 239 -28.89 -3.86 -9.28
CA ALA A 239 -28.95 -5.28 -8.93
C ALA A 239 -30.25 -5.92 -9.43
N ALA A 240 -31.40 -5.29 -9.16
CA ALA A 240 -32.70 -5.78 -9.63
C ALA A 240 -32.81 -5.82 -11.16
N GLN A 241 -32.22 -4.85 -11.86
CA GLN A 241 -32.18 -4.85 -13.32
C GLN A 241 -31.31 -5.99 -13.88
N ALA A 242 -30.13 -6.23 -13.29
CA ALA A 242 -29.26 -7.34 -13.66
C ALA A 242 -29.95 -8.69 -13.43
N SER A 243 -30.56 -8.91 -12.27
CA SER A 243 -31.31 -10.14 -11.96
C SER A 243 -32.48 -10.37 -12.92
N ARG A 244 -33.24 -9.32 -13.30
CA ARG A 244 -34.34 -9.44 -14.29
C ARG A 244 -33.85 -9.85 -15.68
N ARG A 245 -32.59 -9.59 -16.00
CA ARG A 245 -31.94 -10.02 -17.26
C ARG A 245 -31.30 -11.41 -17.15
N GLY A 246 -31.53 -12.13 -16.05
CA GLY A 246 -30.97 -13.45 -15.82
C GLY A 246 -29.49 -13.43 -15.40
N LEU A 247 -28.93 -12.27 -15.04
CA LEU A 247 -27.55 -12.19 -14.55
C LEU A 247 -27.53 -12.44 -13.04
N PRO A 248 -26.80 -13.46 -12.54
CA PRO A 248 -26.56 -13.60 -11.11
C PRO A 248 -25.86 -12.35 -10.57
N VAL A 249 -26.23 -11.87 -9.40
CA VAL A 249 -25.62 -10.67 -8.79
C VAL A 249 -24.98 -11.06 -7.45
N ALA A 250 -23.76 -10.58 -7.24
CA ALA A 250 -23.05 -10.64 -5.98
C ALA A 250 -22.71 -9.22 -5.51
N VAL A 251 -22.89 -8.94 -4.23
CA VAL A 251 -22.44 -7.68 -3.61
C VAL A 251 -21.23 -8.01 -2.74
N ALA A 252 -20.12 -7.30 -2.98
CA ALA A 252 -18.89 -7.45 -2.23
C ALA A 252 -18.46 -6.13 -1.60
N GLY A 253 -17.89 -6.20 -0.40
CA GLY A 253 -17.47 -5.03 0.34
C GLY A 253 -16.86 -5.33 1.70
N THR A 254 -16.56 -4.28 2.44
CA THR A 254 -16.04 -4.37 3.81
C THR A 254 -17.16 -4.61 4.82
N LYS A 255 -16.80 -5.04 6.05
CA LYS A 255 -17.77 -5.18 7.15
C LYS A 255 -18.53 -3.87 7.44
N ALA A 256 -17.87 -2.72 7.25
CA ALA A 256 -18.48 -1.41 7.46
C ALA A 256 -19.59 -1.10 6.44
N GLU A 257 -19.47 -1.64 5.22
CA GLU A 257 -20.42 -1.46 4.12
C GLU A 257 -21.63 -2.41 4.23
N ARG A 258 -21.66 -3.28 5.24
CA ARG A 258 -22.72 -4.25 5.45
C ARG A 258 -24.10 -3.61 5.52
N LYS A 259 -24.25 -2.50 6.23
CA LYS A 259 -25.53 -1.77 6.33
C LYS A 259 -26.00 -1.22 4.97
N THR A 260 -25.06 -0.81 4.12
CA THR A 260 -25.35 -0.33 2.76
C THR A 260 -25.80 -1.48 1.86
N ALA A 261 -25.16 -2.64 2.00
CA ALA A 261 -25.52 -3.86 1.27
C ALA A 261 -26.85 -4.49 1.75
N GLU A 262 -27.14 -4.44 3.04
CA GLU A 262 -28.30 -5.09 3.67
C GLU A 262 -29.56 -4.21 3.75
N ASN A 263 -29.49 -2.94 3.35
CA ASN A 263 -30.63 -2.04 3.50
C ASN A 263 -31.86 -2.60 2.77
N ARG A 264 -32.96 -2.85 3.50
CA ARG A 264 -34.14 -3.62 3.06
C ARG A 264 -34.88 -3.06 1.84
N LYS A 265 -34.63 -1.79 1.46
CA LYS A 265 -35.15 -1.19 0.21
C LYS A 265 -34.26 -1.47 -1.01
N THR A 266 -33.02 -1.89 -0.78
CA THR A 266 -31.97 -2.14 -1.76
C THR A 266 -31.90 -3.61 -2.17
N CYS A 267 -32.21 -4.51 -1.23
CA CYS A 267 -32.38 -5.93 -1.47
C CYS A 267 -33.82 -6.30 -1.11
N LEU A 268 -34.70 -6.46 -2.10
CA LEU A 268 -35.79 -7.44 -1.95
C LEU A 268 -35.07 -8.75 -1.64
N PHE A 269 -35.16 -9.20 -0.39
CA PHE A 269 -34.56 -10.44 0.08
C PHE A 269 -35.31 -11.60 -0.58
N PHE A 270 -35.00 -11.85 -1.86
CA PHE A 270 -35.54 -12.97 -2.61
C PHE A 270 -34.87 -14.23 -2.09
N ARG A 271 -35.53 -14.83 -1.09
CA ARG A 271 -35.31 -16.20 -0.63
C ARG A 271 -35.47 -17.14 -1.82
N ARG A 272 -34.37 -17.38 -2.54
CA ARG A 272 -33.94 -18.65 -3.16
C ARG A 272 -32.62 -18.38 -3.89
N LYS A 273 -31.50 -18.60 -3.19
CA LYS A 273 -30.13 -18.74 -3.72
C LYS A 273 -29.47 -17.52 -4.44
N GLN A 274 -29.35 -16.34 -3.82
CA GLN A 274 -28.42 -15.31 -4.34
C GLN A 274 -27.60 -14.68 -3.18
N VAL A 275 -26.27 -14.72 -3.30
CA VAL A 275 -25.28 -14.69 -2.22
C VAL A 275 -24.82 -13.27 -1.86
N ILE A 276 -24.65 -12.98 -0.57
CA ILE A 276 -23.99 -11.78 -0.01
C ILE A 276 -22.59 -12.18 0.45
N LEU A 277 -21.51 -11.48 0.04
CA LEU A 277 -20.18 -11.81 0.54
C LEU A 277 -19.41 -10.66 1.19
N PHE A 278 -18.91 -10.96 2.41
CA PHE A 278 -17.93 -10.18 3.15
C PHE A 278 -16.69 -11.06 3.41
N GLN A 279 -15.48 -10.54 3.14
CA GLN A 279 -14.26 -10.64 3.96
C GLN A 279 -12.99 -10.27 3.16
N LEU A 280 -12.14 -9.42 3.74
CA LEU A 280 -10.68 -9.53 3.61
C LEU A 280 -10.05 -9.43 5.02
N TYR A 281 -9.15 -10.38 5.30
CA TYR A 281 -8.57 -10.86 6.58
C TYR A 281 -7.89 -9.80 7.47
N GLY A 282 -7.75 -9.96 8.80
CA GLY A 282 -8.10 -11.10 9.65
C GLY A 282 -7.96 -10.84 11.16
N GLU A 283 -8.56 -11.73 11.96
CA GLU A 283 -7.88 -12.45 13.04
C GLU A 283 -8.20 -13.93 12.79
N GLU A 284 -7.18 -14.74 12.53
CA GLU A 284 -7.28 -16.19 12.74
C GLU A 284 -7.13 -16.41 14.24
N SER A 285 -8.20 -16.85 14.89
CA SER A 285 -8.08 -17.42 16.23
C SER A 285 -7.46 -18.82 16.07
N PRO A 286 -6.40 -19.16 16.83
CA PRO A 286 -5.83 -20.49 16.77
C PRO A 286 -6.87 -21.49 17.24
N ALA A 287 -6.97 -22.60 16.52
CA ALA A 287 -7.72 -23.77 16.93
C ALA A 287 -7.37 -24.13 18.37
N SER A 288 -8.38 -24.11 19.25
CA SER A 288 -8.33 -24.85 20.51
C SER A 288 -8.75 -26.29 20.22
N ALA A 289 -7.91 -27.20 20.69
CA ALA A 289 -8.15 -28.63 20.83
C ALA A 289 -9.48 -28.96 21.50
#